data_AF-A0AAX2R5P3-F1
#
_entry.id   AF-A0AAX2R5P3-F1
#
_cell.length_a   1.000
_cell.length_b   1.000
_cell.length_c   1.000
_cell.angle_alpha   90.00
_cell.angle_beta   90.00
_cell.angle_gamma   90.00
#
_symmetry.space_group_name_H-M   'P 1'
#
loop_
_entity.id
_entity.type
_entity.pdbx_description
1 polymer ?
#
loop_
_entity_poly.entity_id
_entity_poly.type
_entity_poly.pdbx_seq_one_letter_code
_entity_poly.pdbx_strand_id
1 'polypeptide(L)' 'MKMNKKRPYVIQSITLLTYNGSKIPVSVVEERIIDIPIRIIKEKVLDAFSSMKDNPVDVILKVKYV' A
#
# COMPACT_ATOMS: atom_id res chain seq x y z
N MET A 1 21.43 -15.30 -11.18
CA MET A 1 20.27 -14.76 -10.44
C MET A 1 20.03 -13.32 -10.90
N LYS A 2 18.86 -13.01 -11.47
CA LYS A 2 18.51 -11.62 -11.83
C LYS A 2 18.22 -10.86 -10.54
N MET A 3 19.14 -9.99 -10.12
CA MET A 3 18.86 -8.98 -9.11
C MET A 3 17.77 -8.06 -9.67
N ASN A 4 16.52 -8.21 -9.20
CA ASN A 4 15.51 -7.19 -9.39
C ASN A 4 16.09 -5.90 -8.78
N LYS A 5 16.51 -4.95 -9.63
CA LYS A 5 16.91 -3.62 -9.18
C LYS A 5 15.70 -3.00 -8.48
N LYS A 6 15.69 -3.08 -7.15
CA LYS A 6 14.72 -2.39 -6.30
C LYS A 6 14.79 -0.91 -6.65
N ARG A 7 13.75 -0.39 -7.29
CA ARG A 7 13.64 1.04 -7.55
C ARG A 7 12.98 1.65 -6.33
N PRO A 8 13.69 2.50 -5.56
CA PRO A 8 13.09 3.18 -4.44
C PRO A 8 11.90 4.02 -4.90
N TYR A 9 10.91 4.16 -4.04
CA TYR A 9 9.72 4.95 -4.31
C TYR A 9 9.16 5.58 -3.04
N VAL A 10 8.33 6.60 -3.20
CA VAL A 10 7.54 7.21 -2.13
C VAL A 10 6.07 6.90 -2.38
N ILE A 11 5.33 6.57 -1.31
CA ILE A 11 3.87 6.40 -1.38
C ILE A 11 3.23 7.79 -1.24
N GLN A 12 2.53 8.22 -2.27
CA GLN A 12 1.80 9.51 -2.28
C GLN A 12 0.40 9.38 -1.68
N SER A 13 -0.25 8.23 -1.86
CA SER A 13 -1.56 7.97 -1.29
C SER A 13 -1.86 6.48 -1.20
N ILE A 14 -2.74 6.13 -0.26
CA ILE A 14 -3.24 4.77 -0.04
C ILE A 14 -4.76 4.82 -0.11
N THR A 15 -5.36 3.91 -0.86
CA THR A 15 -6.82 3.72 -0.88
C THR A 15 -7.12 2.26 -0.61
N LEU A 16 -7.90 1.98 0.44
CA LEU A 16 -8.40 0.65 0.76
C LEU A 16 -9.66 0.38 -0.05
N LEU A 17 -9.78 -0.82 -0.61
CA LEU A 17 -11.00 -1.33 -1.24
C LEU A 17 -11.57 -2.43 -0.35
N THR A 18 -12.81 -2.30 0.09
CA THR A 18 -13.47 -3.27 0.98
C THR A 18 -14.36 -4.25 0.21
N TYR A 19 -14.80 -5.32 0.88
CA TYR A 19 -15.67 -6.35 0.29
C TYR A 19 -16.99 -5.80 -0.25
N ASN A 20 -17.54 -4.75 0.37
CA ASN A 20 -18.78 -4.13 -0.11
C ASN A 20 -18.57 -3.15 -1.27
N GLY A 21 -17.33 -3.02 -1.76
CA GLY A 21 -16.95 -2.12 -2.86
C GLY A 21 -16.66 -0.68 -2.44
N SER A 22 -16.65 -0.38 -1.14
CA SER A 22 -16.30 0.95 -0.64
C SER A 22 -14.81 1.25 -0.84
N LYS A 23 -14.51 2.53 -1.13
CA LYS A 23 -13.15 3.03 -1.28
C LYS A 23 -12.85 3.99 -0.14
N ILE A 24 -11.90 3.61 0.72
CA ILE A 24 -11.54 4.36 1.91
C ILE A 24 -10.15 4.97 1.68
N PRO A 25 -10.03 6.30 1.47
CA PRO A 25 -8.74 6.95 1.37
C PRO A 25 -8.06 7.00 2.75
N VAL A 26 -6.78 6.68 2.78
CA VAL A 26 -5.94 6.76 3.99
C VAL A 26 -4.88 7.84 3.76
N SER A 27 -4.90 8.85 4.63
CA SER A 27 -3.91 9.93 4.61
C SER A 27 -2.54 9.40 5.00
N VAL A 28 -1.52 9.71 4.19
CA VAL A 28 -0.12 9.45 4.51
C VAL A 28 0.38 10.58 5.40
N VAL A 29 0.68 10.30 6.66
CA VAL A 29 1.13 11.31 7.65
C VAL A 29 2.61 11.61 7.50
N GLU A 30 3.39 10.67 6.95
CA GLU A 30 4.84 10.83 6.76
C GLU A 30 5.29 10.17 5.45
N GLU A 31 5.95 10.94 4.59
CA GLU A 31 6.54 10.42 3.35
C GLU A 31 7.89 9.76 3.65
N ARG A 32 8.05 8.50 3.27
CA ARG A 32 9.32 7.76 3.40
C ARG A 32 9.72 7.14 2.07
N ILE A 33 11.03 7.10 1.81
CA ILE A 33 11.59 6.34 0.70
C ILE A 33 11.51 4.87 1.06
N ILE A 34 10.89 4.08 0.20
CA ILE A 34 10.67 2.64 0.38
C ILE A 34 11.45 1.89 -0.69
N ASP A 35 12.27 0.95 -0.25
CA ASP A 35 13.07 0.04 -1.07
C ASP A 35 12.55 -1.42 -1.02
N ILE A 36 11.41 -1.63 -0.36
CA ILE A 36 10.71 -2.89 -0.23
C ILE A 36 9.79 -3.09 -1.45
N PRO A 37 9.63 -4.30 -2.00
CA PRO A 37 8.65 -4.56 -3.06
C PRO A 37 7.22 -4.09 -2.72
N ILE A 38 6.57 -3.44 -3.69
CA ILE A 38 5.20 -2.91 -3.57
C ILE A 38 4.22 -3.97 -3.06
N ARG A 39 4.35 -5.22 -3.53
CA ARG A 39 3.50 -6.34 -3.09
C ARG A 39 3.56 -6.55 -1.57
N ILE A 40 4.76 -6.54 -0.99
CA ILE A 40 4.95 -6.74 0.46
C ILE A 40 4.34 -5.56 1.22
N ILE A 41 4.45 -4.33 0.69
CA ILE A 41 3.80 -3.18 1.31
C ILE A 41 2.28 -3.32 1.28
N LYS A 42 1.69 -3.75 0.17
CA LYS A 42 0.23 -3.98 0.11
C LYS A 42 -0.23 -5.00 1.15
N GLU A 43 0.48 -6.12 1.27
CA GLU A 43 0.19 -7.17 2.26
C GLU A 43 0.24 -6.60 3.69
N LYS A 44 1.30 -5.85 4.03
CA LYS A 44 1.41 -5.18 5.34
C LYS A 44 0.29 -4.19 5.63
N VAL A 45 -0.15 -3.43 4.62
CA VAL A 45 -1.27 -2.50 4.76
C VAL A 45 -2.57 -3.27 5.01
N LEU A 46 -2.86 -4.32 4.23
CA LEU A 46 -4.04 -5.15 4.46
C LEU A 46 -4.05 -5.76 5.86
N ASP A 47 -2.92 -6.33 6.30
CA ASP A 47 -2.78 -6.93 7.62
C ASP A 47 -3.05 -5.92 8.74
N ALA A 48 -2.57 -4.68 8.60
CA ALA A 48 -2.79 -3.61 9.57
C ALA A 48 -4.26 -3.20 9.72
N PHE A 49 -5.06 -3.36 8.66
CA PHE A 49 -6.49 -3.03 8.64
C PHE A 49 -7.41 -4.26 8.71
N SER A 50 -6.87 -5.45 8.96
CA SER A 50 -7.60 -6.73 9.00
C SER A 50 -8.63 -6.88 10.14
N SER A 51 -8.63 -5.94 11.09
CA SER A 51 -9.58 -5.88 12.21
C SER A 51 -10.77 -4.95 11.95
N MET A 52 -10.84 -4.32 10.77
CA MET A 52 -11.98 -3.49 10.40
C MET A 52 -13.25 -4.35 10.27
N LYS A 53 -14.41 -3.83 10.72
CA LYS A 53 -15.68 -4.54 10.51
C LYS A 53 -15.94 -4.81 9.02
N ASP A 54 -15.60 -3.83 8.18
CA ASP A 54 -15.59 -3.95 6.73
C ASP A 54 -14.14 -4.08 6.27
N ASN A 55 -13.66 -5.32 6.23
CA ASN A 55 -12.25 -5.59 5.97
C ASN A 55 -11.87 -5.23 4.53
N PRO A 56 -10.72 -4.57 4.34
CA PRO A 56 -10.19 -4.31 3.01
C PRO A 56 -9.71 -5.62 2.35
N VAL A 57 -10.00 -5.75 1.06
CA VAL A 57 -9.58 -6.89 0.21
C VAL A 57 -8.44 -6.53 -0.72
N ASP A 58 -8.28 -5.24 -1.04
CA ASP A 58 -7.19 -4.75 -1.87
C ASP A 58 -6.78 -3.34 -1.43
N VAL A 59 -5.57 -2.98 -1.84
CA VAL A 59 -4.95 -1.70 -1.58
C VAL A 59 -4.46 -1.12 -2.90
N ILE A 60 -4.93 0.08 -3.20
CA ILE A 60 -4.42 0.89 -4.31
C ILE A 60 -3.38 1.85 -3.73
N LEU A 61 -2.15 1.71 -4.20
CA LEU A 61 -1.04 2.59 -3.84
C LEU A 61 -0.73 3.50 -5.01
N LYS A 62 -0.72 4.82 -4.78
CA LYS A 62 -0.13 5.78 -5.71
C LYS A 62 1.32 5.99 -5.30
N VAL A 63 2.26 5.63 -6.18
CA VAL A 63 3.69 5.70 -5.88
C VAL A 63 4.42 6.62 -6.87
N LYS A 64 5.47 7.27 -6.39
CA LYS A 64 6.43 8.03 -7.21
C LYS A 64 7.81 7.41 -7.05
N TYR A 65 8.40 6.93 -8.14
CA TYR A 65 9.77 6.41 -8.14
C TYR A 65 10.79 7.54 -7.99
N VAL A 66 11.86 7.27 -7.25
CA VAL A 66 12.98 8.18 -6.98
C VAL A 66 14.21 7.74 -7.76
#